data_AF-A0A7C3ZG72-F1
#
_entry.id   AF-A0A7C3ZG72-F1
#
_cell.length_a   1.000
_cell.length_b   1.000
_cell.length_c   1.000
_cell.angle_alpha   90.00
_cell.angle_beta   90.00
_cell.angle_gamma   90.00
#
_symmetry.space_group_name_H-M   'P 1'
#
loop_
_entity.id
_entity.type
_entity.pdbx_description
1 polymer ?
#
loop_
_entity_poly.entity_id
_entity_poly.type
_entity_poly.pdbx_seq_one_letter_code
_entity_poly.pdbx_strand_id
1 'polypeptide(L)'
;MDLNLFIKEGDKLRSLKVPTYVVKNLLRDRLSKSELERIDRLAEDTQPPKNFIPGSIIVDFATKTAESYQAGINFEDLDPTWTVKQQKLTLQSYLAN
;
A
#
# COMPACT_ATOMS: atom_id res chain seq x y z
N MET A 1 -11.54 5.01 7.18
CA MET A 1 -10.89 5.67 6.03
C MET A 1 -10.42 4.58 5.09
N ASP A 2 -10.52 4.82 3.78
CA ASP A 2 -10.04 3.88 2.77
C ASP A 2 -8.71 4.37 2.22
N LEU A 3 -7.85 3.42 1.84
CA LEU A 3 -6.53 3.62 1.29
C LEU A 3 -6.44 3.00 -0.09
N ASN A 4 -5.55 3.54 -0.92
CA ASN A 4 -5.23 2.98 -2.21
C ASN A 4 -4.05 2.02 -2.04
N LEU A 5 -4.32 0.72 -2.07
CA LEU A 5 -3.31 -0.32 -2.02
C LEU A 5 -2.83 -0.60 -3.44
N PHE A 6 -1.53 -0.46 -3.66
CA PHE A 6 -0.86 -0.83 -4.90
C PHE A 6 -0.01 -2.07 -4.65
N ILE A 7 -0.18 -3.10 -5.45
CA ILE A 7 0.56 -4.36 -5.38
C ILE A 7 1.58 -4.37 -6.50
N LYS A 8 2.87 -4.43 -6.13
CA LYS A 8 3.99 -4.51 -7.06
C LYS A 8 4.32 -5.97 -7.34
N GLU A 9 4.27 -6.34 -8.62
CA GLU A 9 4.61 -7.68 -9.12
C GLU A 9 5.65 -7.54 -10.24
N GLY A 10 6.93 -7.48 -9.86
CA GLY A 10 8.00 -7.17 -10.80
C GLY A 10 7.82 -5.77 -11.42
N ASP A 11 7.56 -5.74 -12.73
CA ASP A 11 7.31 -4.52 -13.50
C ASP A 11 5.82 -4.12 -13.57
N LYS A 12 4.93 -4.97 -13.09
CA LYS A 12 3.49 -4.71 -13.07
C LYS A 12 3.09 -4.07 -11.75
N LEU A 13 2.06 -3.22 -11.84
CA LEU A 13 1.40 -2.64 -10.69
C LEU A 13 -0.09 -2.97 -10.77
N ARG A 14 -0.67 -3.37 -9.66
CA ARG A 14 -2.12 -3.57 -9.53
C ARG A 14 -2.63 -2.70 -8.42
N SER A 15 -3.86 -2.22 -8.50
CA SER A 15 -4.42 -1.34 -7.48
C SER A 15 -5.75 -1.84 -6.96
N LEU A 16 -5.98 -1.61 -5.67
CA LEU A 16 -7.21 -1.95 -4.98
C LEU A 16 -7.48 -0.91 -3.89
N LYS A 17 -8.71 -0.41 -3.83
CA LYS A 17 -9.14 0.42 -2.71
C LYS A 17 -9.52 -0.47 -1.54
N VAL A 18 -8.85 -0.30 -0.40
CA VAL A 18 -9.06 -1.14 0.79
C VAL A 18 -9.23 -0.30 2.05
N PRO A 19 -9.99 -0.76 3.04
CA PRO A 19 -10.03 -0.14 4.35
C PRO A 19 -8.65 -0.13 5.01
N THR A 20 -8.36 0.89 5.83
CA THR A 20 -7.08 0.98 6.56
C THR A 20 -6.75 -0.28 7.37
N TYR A 21 -7.74 -0.93 8.00
CA TYR A 21 -7.50 -2.12 8.82
C TYR A 21 -6.96 -3.30 8.01
N VAL A 22 -7.31 -3.41 6.72
CA VAL A 22 -6.80 -4.46 5.83
C VAL A 22 -5.30 -4.30 5.65
N VAL A 23 -4.84 -3.07 5.38
CA VAL A 23 -3.41 -2.76 5.30
C VAL A 23 -2.72 -3.05 6.63
N LYS A 24 -3.32 -2.63 7.75
CA LYS A 24 -2.75 -2.90 9.08
C LYS A 24 -2.58 -4.40 9.34
N ASN A 25 -3.56 -5.21 8.97
CA ASN A 25 -3.48 -6.66 9.11
C ASN A 25 -2.49 -7.28 8.12
N LEU A 26 -2.41 -6.75 6.90
CA LEU A 26 -1.46 -7.18 5.88
C LEU A 26 -0.02 -7.02 6.38
N LEU A 27 0.34 -5.84 6.86
CA LEU A 27 1.69 -5.52 7.33
C LEU A 27 2.10 -6.28 8.59
N ARG A 28 1.17 -6.95 9.26
CA ARG A 28 1.38 -7.76 10.46
C ARG A 28 1.26 -9.27 10.18
N ASP A 29 1.16 -9.67 8.92
CA ASP A 29 0.89 -11.05 8.50
C ASP A 29 -0.35 -11.67 9.19
N ARG A 30 -1.39 -10.86 9.45
CA ARG A 30 -2.65 -11.28 10.11
C ARG A 30 -3.79 -11.59 9.15
N LEU A 31 -3.59 -11.38 7.85
CA LEU A 31 -4.58 -11.75 6.85
C LEU A 31 -4.52 -13.26 6.59
N SER A 32 -5.69 -13.88 6.55
CA SER A 32 -5.85 -15.27 6.12
C SER A 32 -5.52 -15.42 4.64
N LYS A 33 -5.21 -16.66 4.23
CA LYS A 33 -4.97 -16.98 2.81
C LYS A 33 -6.16 -16.57 1.92
N SER A 34 -7.40 -16.78 2.37
CA SER A 34 -8.59 -16.36 1.66
C SER A 34 -8.72 -14.84 1.50
N GLU A 35 -8.26 -14.05 2.48
CA GLU A 35 -8.26 -12.59 2.37
C GLU A 35 -7.20 -12.11 1.37
N LEU A 36 -6.02 -12.74 1.37
CA LEU A 36 -4.97 -12.46 0.40
C LEU A 36 -5.42 -12.81 -1.02
N GLU A 37 -6.03 -13.98 -1.23
CA GLU A 37 -6.61 -14.38 -2.52
C GLU A 37 -7.74 -13.44 -2.97
N ARG A 38 -8.50 -12.87 -2.04
CA ARG A 38 -9.53 -11.88 -2.35
C ARG A 38 -8.94 -10.54 -2.77
N ILE A 39 -7.90 -10.07 -2.08
CA ILE A 39 -7.16 -8.86 -2.46
C ILE A 39 -6.59 -9.04 -3.86
N ASP A 40 -5.93 -10.18 -4.10
CA ASP A 40 -5.36 -10.51 -5.38
C ASP A 40 -6.43 -10.54 -6.48
N ARG A 41 -7.58 -11.17 -6.27
CA ARG A 41 -8.65 -11.23 -7.27
C ARG A 41 -9.29 -9.87 -7.58
N LEU A 42 -9.39 -9.00 -6.59
CA LEU A 42 -10.06 -7.70 -6.71
C LEU A 42 -9.10 -6.61 -7.22
N ALA A 43 -7.79 -6.80 -7.12
CA ALA A 43 -6.82 -5.83 -7.59
C ALA A 43 -6.86 -5.74 -9.13
N GLU A 44 -6.94 -4.53 -9.65
CA GLU A 44 -6.99 -4.27 -11.09
C GLU A 44 -5.62 -3.85 -11.60
N ASP A 45 -5.23 -4.35 -12.77
CA ASP A 45 -4.00 -3.93 -13.44
C ASP A 45 -4.02 -2.42 -13.66
N THR A 46 -2.94 -1.75 -13.26
CA THR A 46 -2.81 -0.31 -13.37
C THR A 46 -1.42 0.08 -13.81
N GLN A 47 -1.32 1.23 -14.48
CA GLN A 47 -0.01 1.80 -14.76
C GLN A 47 0.51 2.51 -13.50
N PRO A 48 1.82 2.43 -13.22
CA PRO A 48 2.41 3.18 -12.12
C PRO A 48 2.11 4.68 -12.32
N PRO A 49 1.42 5.32 -11.37
CA PRO A 49 1.08 6.72 -11.52
C PRO A 49 2.36 7.56 -11.49
N LYS A 50 2.41 8.64 -12.27
CA LYS A 50 3.53 9.59 -12.26
C LYS A 50 3.77 10.17 -10.85
N ASN A 51 2.68 10.36 -10.10
CA ASN A 51 2.69 10.81 -8.71
C ASN A 51 1.70 9.97 -7.89
N PHE A 52 2.11 9.44 -6.75
CA PHE A 52 1.20 8.77 -5.82
C PHE A 52 0.42 9.79 -4.99
N ILE A 53 -0.90 9.59 -4.89
CA ILE A 53 -1.78 10.46 -4.11
C ILE A 53 -1.65 10.16 -2.60
N PRO A 54 -1.93 11.13 -1.71
CA PRO A 54 -2.05 10.86 -0.28
C PRO A 54 -3.03 9.72 0.00
N GLY A 55 -2.70 8.85 0.96
CA GLY A 55 -3.48 7.64 1.20
C GLY A 55 -3.07 6.43 0.35
N SER A 56 -1.97 6.53 -0.41
CA SER A 56 -1.45 5.41 -1.21
C SER A 56 -0.44 4.60 -0.43
N ILE A 57 -0.52 3.28 -0.55
CA ILE A 57 0.46 2.34 -0.01
C ILE A 57 0.82 1.36 -1.11
N ILE A 58 2.11 1.26 -1.42
CA ILE A 58 2.65 0.27 -2.34
C ILE A 58 3.18 -0.90 -1.52
N VAL A 59 2.85 -2.12 -1.90
CA VAL A 59 3.32 -3.34 -1.25
C VAL A 59 3.98 -4.26 -2.26
N ASP A 60 5.03 -4.93 -1.84
CA ASP A 60 5.68 -6.01 -2.58
C ASP A 60 5.68 -7.26 -1.70
N PHE A 61 4.89 -8.24 -2.11
CA PHE A 61 4.73 -9.52 -1.39
C PHE A 61 5.99 -10.39 -1.45
N ALA A 62 6.80 -10.27 -2.50
CA ALA A 62 8.02 -11.08 -2.65
C ALA A 62 9.10 -10.64 -1.67
N THR A 63 9.23 -9.33 -1.46
CA THR A 63 10.23 -8.75 -0.54
C THR A 63 9.67 -8.41 0.84
N LYS A 64 8.35 -8.54 1.06
CA LYS A 64 7.63 -8.08 2.26
C LYS A 64 7.97 -6.63 2.60
N THR A 65 7.92 -5.76 1.59
CA THR A 65 8.16 -4.33 1.76
C THR A 65 6.88 -3.54 1.50
N ALA A 66 6.74 -2.42 2.20
CA ALA A 66 5.64 -1.49 2.01
C ALA A 66 6.12 -0.03 2.00
N GLU A 67 5.67 0.74 1.02
CA GLU A 67 5.96 2.17 0.90
C GLU A 67 4.67 2.98 1.07
N SER A 68 4.61 3.83 2.09
CA SER A 68 3.42 4.61 2.41
C SER A 68 3.60 6.07 2.03
N TYR A 69 2.66 6.61 1.26
CA TYR A 69 2.59 8.00 0.84
C TYR A 69 1.46 8.70 1.60
N GLN A 70 1.80 9.24 2.78
CA GLN A 70 0.88 9.96 3.66
C GLN A 70 -0.43 9.20 3.95
N ALA A 71 -0.35 7.91 4.30
CA ALA A 71 -1.53 7.09 4.57
C ALA A 71 -2.23 7.39 5.91
N GLY A 72 -1.73 8.33 6.72
CA GLY A 72 -2.27 8.63 8.05
C GLY A 72 -2.17 7.46 9.03
N ILE A 73 -1.32 6.46 8.75
CA ILE A 73 -1.06 5.33 9.63
C ILE A 73 0.21 5.63 10.44
N ASN A 74 0.10 5.59 11.77
CA ASN A 74 1.28 5.47 12.62
C ASN A 74 1.78 4.02 12.55
N PHE A 75 2.86 3.76 11.82
CA PHE A 75 3.42 2.42 11.70
C PHE A 75 4.28 2.02 12.89
N GLU A 76 4.77 2.99 13.68
CA GLU A 76 5.55 2.71 14.89
C GLU A 76 4.70 1.98 15.94
N ASP A 77 3.43 2.38 16.08
CA ASP A 77 2.46 1.73 16.99
C ASP A 77 1.93 0.38 16.45
N LEU A 78 2.30 0.01 15.23
CA LEU A 78 1.68 -1.11 14.52
C LEU A 78 2.41 -2.44 14.72
N ASP A 79 3.69 -2.39 15.13
CA ASP A 79 4.62 -3.52 15.13
C ASP A 79 4.54 -4.35 13.83
N PRO A 80 4.84 -3.74 12.66
CA PRO A 80 4.76 -4.45 11.39
C PRO A 80 5.81 -5.55 11.31
N THR A 81 5.42 -6.70 10.74
CA THR A 81 6.36 -7.78 10.39
C THR A 81 7.07 -7.50 9.05
N TRP A 82 6.52 -6.58 8.27
CA TRP A 82 7.06 -6.13 6.98
C TRP A 82 7.95 -4.91 7.14
N THR A 83 8.88 -4.71 6.20
CA THR A 83 9.68 -3.48 6.16
C THR A 83 8.84 -2.33 5.62
N VAL A 84 8.54 -1.33 6.46
CA VAL A 84 7.74 -0.17 6.08
C VAL A 84 8.60 1.06 5.88
N LYS A 85 8.49 1.71 4.72
CA LYS A 85 9.12 2.99 4.41
C LYS A 85 8.04 4.06 4.31
N GLN A 86 8.10 5.06 5.20
CA GLN A 86 7.23 6.23 5.09
C GLN A 86 7.87 7.24 4.14
N GLN A 87 7.22 7.46 2.99
CA GLN A 87 7.62 8.48 2.04
C GLN A 87 6.94 9.81 2.41
N LYS A 88 7.76 10.84 2.66
CA LYS A 88 7.27 12.21 2.82
C LYS A 88 6.97 12.77 1.43
N LEU A 89 5.69 12.94 1.09
CA LEU A 89 5.32 13.74 -0.07
C LEU A 89 5.80 15.18 0.16
N THR A 90 6.65 15.69 -0.72
CA THR A 90 7.14 17.07 -0.64
C THR A 90 6.17 18.03 -1.33
N LEU A 91 6.16 19.31 -0.94
CA LEU A 91 5.29 20.36 -1.52
C LEU A 91 5.40 20.47 -3.05
N GLN A 92 6.55 20.16 -3.64
CA GLN A 92 6.73 20.10 -5.10
C GLN A 92 5.91 18.97 -5.76
N SER A 93 5.70 17.85 -5.06
CA SER A 93 4.85 16.74 -5.51
C SER A 93 3.36 17.08 -5.45
N TYR A 94 2.97 18.06 -4.62
CA TYR A 94 1.58 18.49 -4.42
C TYR A 94 1.14 19.59 -5.40
N LEU A 95 2.05 20.52 -5.74
CA LEU A 95 1.76 21.68 -6.61
C LEU A 95 1.84 21.40 -8.12
N ALA A 96 2.18 20.17 -8.53
CA ALA A 96 2.20 19.75 -9.93
C ALA A 96 0.90 19.08 -10.39
N ASN A 97 -0.15 19.10 -9.56
CA ASN A 97 -1.53 18.72 -9.90
C ASN A 97 -2.38 19.97 -10.14
#